data_AF-A0A7S2B264-F1
#
_entry.id   AF-A0A7S2B264-F1
#
_cell.length_a   1.000
_cell.length_b   1.000
_cell.length_c   1.000
_cell.angle_alpha   90.00
_cell.angle_beta   90.00
_cell.angle_gamma   90.00
#
_symmetry.space_group_name_H-M   'P 1'
#
loop_
_entity.id
_entity.type
_entity.pdbx_description
1 polymer ?
#
loop_
_entity_poly.entity_id
_entity_poly.type
_entity_poly.pdbx_seq_one_letter_code
_entity_poly.pdbx_strand_id
1 'polypeptide(L)'
;VYAIVFKQLAMDTTHVGPTYFPSVEMSMYTLLIFGTFMDEIGSLLGEISAESMVMTVLFIIFVLMSALTVMNMLVGILCQVVSAVSATERESLQVSFVS
;
A
#
# COMPACT_ATOMS: atom_id res chain seq x y z
N VAL A 1 -2.54 4.92 -11.45
CA VAL A 1 -1.71 4.40 -12.57
C VAL A 1 -1.58 2.88 -12.51
N TYR A 2 -1.08 2.29 -11.42
CA TYR A 2 -0.98 0.83 -11.26
C TYR A 2 -2.32 0.08 -11.44
N ALA A 3 -3.43 0.62 -10.93
CA ALA A 3 -4.77 0.04 -11.15
C ALA A 3 -5.20 -0.01 -12.62
N ILE A 4 -4.75 0.93 -13.45
CA ILE A 4 -5.07 0.97 -14.87
C ILE A 4 -4.26 -0.09 -15.62
N VAL A 5 -2.96 -0.21 -15.29
CA VAL A 5 -2.07 -1.25 -15.84
C VAL A 5 -2.58 -2.65 -15.48
N PHE A 6 -2.96 -2.86 -14.21
CA PHE A 6 -3.55 -4.12 -13.76
C PHE A 6 -4.87 -4.41 -14.45
N LYS A 7 -5.76 -3.43 -14.58
CA LYS A 7 -7.03 -3.58 -15.32
C LYS A 7 -6.81 -3.87 -16.81
N GLN A 8 -5.77 -3.29 -17.42
CA GLN A 8 -5.40 -3.58 -18.81
C GLN A 8 -4.92 -5.03 -18.96
N LEU A 9 -4.02 -5.48 -18.09
CA LEU A 9 -3.51 -6.86 -18.08
C LEU A 9 -4.60 -7.87 -17.72
N ALA A 10 -5.52 -7.50 -16.83
CA ALA A 10 -6.66 -8.32 -16.43
C ALA A 10 -7.74 -8.43 -17.51
N MET A 11 -7.78 -7.50 -18.48
CA MET A 11 -8.69 -7.58 -19.64
C MET A 11 -8.29 -8.68 -20.62
N ASP A 12 -7.00 -9.06 -20.64
CA ASP A 12 -6.52 -10.18 -21.45
C ASP A 12 -6.80 -11.55 -20.78
N THR A 13 -7.13 -11.57 -19.49
CA THR A 13 -7.34 -12.79 -18.70
C THR A 13 -8.83 -13.13 -18.51
N THR A 14 -9.18 -14.40 -18.68
CA THR A 14 -10.59 -14.82 -18.87
C THR A 14 -11.35 -14.99 -17.54
N HIS A 15 -10.67 -15.34 -16.44
CA HIS A 15 -11.33 -15.63 -15.16
C HIS A 15 -11.11 -14.59 -14.06
N VAL A 16 -9.91 -14.00 -13.96
CA VAL A 16 -9.55 -13.06 -12.89
C VAL A 16 -10.08 -11.65 -13.15
N GLY A 17 -10.13 -11.24 -14.43
CA GLY A 17 -10.60 -9.92 -14.86
C GLY A 17 -12.01 -9.54 -14.41
N PRO A 18 -13.06 -10.33 -14.73
CA PRO A 18 -14.43 -9.98 -14.37
C PRO A 18 -14.72 -10.12 -12.86
N THR A 19 -14.00 -10.98 -12.14
CA THR A 19 -14.24 -11.29 -10.73
C THR A 19 -13.61 -10.24 -9.79
N TYR A 20 -12.37 -9.85 -10.07
CA TYR A 20 -11.60 -8.96 -9.17
C TYR A 20 -11.36 -7.56 -9.74
N PHE A 21 -11.46 -7.39 -11.07
CA PHE A 21 -11.14 -6.14 -11.77
C PHE A 21 -12.23 -5.66 -12.77
N PRO A 22 -13.54 -5.69 -12.42
CA PRO A 22 -14.61 -5.34 -13.37
C PRO A 22 -14.60 -3.86 -13.79
N SER A 23 -14.22 -2.97 -12.87
CA SER A 23 -14.12 -1.53 -13.08
C SER A 23 -12.79 -1.00 -12.53
N VAL A 24 -12.36 0.17 -13.00
CA VAL A 24 -11.13 0.83 -12.50
C VAL A 24 -11.24 1.11 -11.00
N GLU A 25 -12.42 1.49 -10.52
CA GLU A 25 -12.73 1.72 -9.09
C GLU A 25 -12.57 0.44 -8.25
N MET A 26 -13.11 -0.68 -8.70
CA MET A 26 -12.97 -1.98 -8.04
C MET A 26 -11.52 -2.46 -8.09
N SER A 27 -10.82 -2.23 -9.21
CA SER A 27 -9.40 -2.52 -9.33
C SER A 27 -8.58 -1.75 -8.29
N MET A 28 -8.88 -0.47 -8.09
CA MET A 28 -8.25 0.34 -7.05
C MET A 28 -8.58 -0.16 -5.65
N TYR A 29 -9.84 -0.54 -5.39
CA TYR A 29 -10.25 -1.09 -4.11
C TYR A 29 -9.55 -2.42 -3.81
N THR A 30 -9.49 -3.33 -4.79
CA THR A 30 -8.81 -4.62 -4.66
C THR A 30 -7.31 -4.44 -4.39
N LEU A 31 -6.63 -3.55 -5.12
CA LEU A 31 -5.21 -3.24 -4.88
C LEU A 31 -4.96 -2.57 -3.51
N LEU A 32 -5.91 -1.76 -3.03
CA LEU A 32 -5.81 -1.13 -1.72
C LEU A 32 -6.01 -2.16 -0.59
N ILE A 33 -7.09 -2.92 -0.61
CA ILE A 33 -7.43 -3.89 0.44
C ILE A 33 -6.51 -5.10 0.38
N PHE A 34 -6.45 -5.81 -0.74
CA PHE A 34 -5.68 -7.04 -0.84
C PHE A 34 -4.18 -6.77 -1.02
N GLY A 35 -3.81 -5.64 -1.62
CA GLY A 35 -2.41 -5.28 -1.84
C GLY A 35 -1.77 -4.45 -0.72
N THR A 36 -2.45 -3.40 -0.24
CA THR A 36 -1.89 -2.49 0.78
C THR A 36 -2.20 -2.95 2.20
N PHE A 37 -3.42 -3.41 2.46
CA PHE A 37 -3.78 -4.02 3.75
C PHE A 37 -3.40 -5.50 3.83
N MET A 38 -2.93 -6.10 2.72
CA MET A 38 -2.51 -7.51 2.66
C MET A 38 -3.62 -8.49 3.07
N ASP A 39 -4.88 -8.05 2.98
CA ASP A 39 -6.04 -8.85 3.34
C ASP A 39 -6.21 -9.97 2.30
N GLU A 40 -6.28 -11.21 2.77
CA GLU A 40 -6.45 -12.40 1.91
C GLU A 40 -5.47 -12.51 0.72
N ILE A 41 -4.28 -11.90 0.81
CA ILE A 41 -3.34 -11.80 -0.32
C ILE A 41 -2.96 -13.17 -0.93
N GLY A 42 -2.97 -14.23 -0.12
CA GLY A 42 -2.62 -15.59 -0.54
C GLY A 42 -3.66 -16.25 -1.45
N SER A 43 -4.96 -16.00 -1.24
CA SER A 43 -6.02 -16.52 -2.11
C SER A 43 -5.95 -15.84 -3.47
N LEU A 44 -5.85 -14.50 -3.47
CA LEU A 44 -5.74 -13.68 -4.68
C LEU A 44 -4.48 -14.02 -5.50
N LEU A 45 -3.30 -14.16 -4.85
CA LEU A 45 -2.09 -14.55 -5.56
C LEU A 45 -2.20 -15.95 -6.18
N GLY A 46 -2.84 -16.89 -5.48
CA GLY A 46 -3.08 -18.24 -5.98
C GLY A 46 -3.87 -18.21 -7.28
N GLU A 47 -4.97 -17.47 -7.30
CA GLU A 47 -5.82 -17.32 -8.49
C GLU A 47 -5.11 -16.58 -9.63
N ILE A 48 -4.38 -15.50 -9.34
CA ILE A 48 -3.61 -14.75 -10.35
C ILE A 48 -2.48 -15.62 -10.91
N SER A 49 -1.81 -16.40 -10.08
CA SER A 49 -0.68 -17.26 -10.50
C SER A 49 -1.12 -18.43 -11.38
N ALA A 50 -2.37 -18.88 -11.23
CA ALA A 50 -2.95 -19.92 -12.07
C ALA A 50 -3.24 -19.42 -13.50
N GLU A 51 -3.54 -18.12 -13.69
CA GLU A 51 -3.73 -17.55 -15.02
C GLU A 51 -2.47 -16.92 -15.62
N SER A 52 -1.70 -16.14 -14.85
CA SER A 52 -0.55 -15.40 -15.38
C SER A 52 0.53 -15.11 -14.33
N MET A 53 1.65 -15.79 -14.47
CA MET A 53 2.84 -15.57 -13.64
C MET A 53 3.39 -14.13 -13.76
N VAL A 54 3.26 -13.50 -14.94
CA VAL A 54 3.69 -12.10 -15.16
C VAL A 54 2.88 -11.14 -14.29
N MET A 55 1.57 -11.39 -14.18
CA MET A 55 0.66 -10.57 -13.39
C MET A 55 0.93 -10.75 -11.89
N THR A 56 1.25 -11.97 -11.44
CA THR A 56 1.68 -12.26 -10.06
C THR A 56 2.95 -11.50 -9.69
N VAL A 57 3.99 -11.53 -10.55
CA VAL A 57 5.26 -10.84 -10.28
C VAL A 57 5.06 -9.32 -10.19
N LEU A 58 4.26 -8.74 -11.09
CA LEU A 58 3.91 -7.32 -11.03
C LEU A 58 3.14 -6.97 -9.74
N PHE A 59 2.27 -7.87 -9.27
CA PHE A 59 1.46 -7.64 -8.06
C PHE A 59 2.36 -7.64 -6.83
N ILE A 60 3.29 -8.59 -6.74
CA ILE A 60 4.28 -8.66 -5.66
C ILE A 60 5.16 -7.40 -5.62
N ILE A 61 5.65 -6.93 -6.78
CA ILE A 61 6.45 -5.70 -6.86
C ILE A 61 5.63 -4.47 -6.40
N PHE A 62 4.36 -4.40 -6.78
CA PHE A 62 3.46 -3.34 -6.34
C PHE A 62 3.24 -3.37 -4.82
N VAL A 63 3.03 -4.56 -4.23
CA VAL A 63 2.85 -4.72 -2.78
C VAL A 63 4.11 -4.32 -2.03
N LEU A 64 5.30 -4.74 -2.50
CA LEU A 64 6.58 -4.32 -1.94
C LEU A 64 6.78 -2.81 -2.01
N MET A 65 6.54 -2.20 -3.17
CA MET A 65 6.62 -0.74 -3.33
C MET A 65 5.59 -0.01 -2.46
N SER A 66 4.36 -0.52 -2.34
CA SER A 66 3.31 0.09 -1.52
C SER A 66 3.65 -0.01 -0.04
N ALA A 67 4.07 -1.18 0.45
CA ALA A 67 4.50 -1.38 1.82
C ALA A 67 5.71 -0.52 2.17
N LEU A 68 6.73 -0.47 1.30
CA LEU A 68 7.91 0.37 1.51
C LEU A 68 7.55 1.86 1.44
N THR A 69 6.68 2.29 0.53
CA THR A 69 6.29 3.71 0.40
C THR A 69 5.42 4.17 1.57
N VAL A 70 4.45 3.36 2.00
CA VAL A 70 3.57 3.65 3.14
C VAL A 70 4.36 3.64 4.44
N MET A 71 5.20 2.62 4.66
CA MET A 71 6.04 2.53 5.86
C MET A 71 7.05 3.68 5.90
N ASN A 72 7.65 4.04 4.77
CA ASN A 72 8.61 5.14 4.71
C ASN A 72 7.97 6.55 4.74
N MET A 73 6.71 6.73 4.32
CA MET A 73 5.96 7.98 4.54
C MET A 73 5.51 8.15 5.99
N LEU A 74 5.04 7.07 6.62
CA LEU A 74 4.59 7.10 8.02
C LEU A 74 5.75 7.33 8.99
N VAL A 75 6.90 6.67 8.77
CA VAL A 75 8.11 6.90 9.57
C VAL A 75 8.58 8.35 9.47
N GLY A 76 8.47 8.98 8.29
CA GLY A 76 8.78 10.40 8.10
C GLY A 76 7.92 11.33 8.97
N ILE A 77 6.61 11.05 9.09
CA ILE A 77 5.69 11.84 9.93
C ILE A 77 5.93 11.56 11.43
N LEU A 78 6.18 10.30 11.80
CA LEU A 78 6.49 9.92 13.19
C LEU A 78 7.77 10.61 13.68
N CYS A 79 8.82 10.66 12.87
CA CYS A 79 10.04 11.40 13.21
C CYS A 79 9.81 12.90 13.36
N GLN A 80 8.96 13.50 12.52
CA GLN A 80 8.59 14.92 12.67
C GLN A 80 7.81 15.17 13.95
N VAL A 81 6.83 14.33 14.29
CA VAL A 81 6.05 14.46 15.53
C VAL A 81 6.91 14.22 16.77
N VAL A 82 7.76 13.20 16.79
CA VAL A 82 8.68 12.94 17.92
C VAL A 82 9.66 14.09 18.11
N SER A 83 10.17 14.66 17.01
CA SER A 83 11.05 15.83 17.09
C SER A 83 10.31 17.08 17.58
N ALA A 84 9.06 17.27 17.16
CA ALA A 84 8.19 18.36 17.64
C ALA A 84 7.85 18.20 19.13
N VAL A 85 7.48 17.00 19.58
CA VAL A 85 7.20 16.69 20.98
C VAL A 85 8.47 16.89 21.83
N SER A 86 9.63 16.40 21.38
CA SER A 86 10.90 16.60 22.08
C SER A 86 11.30 18.07 22.17
N ALA A 87 11.01 18.88 21.14
CA ALA A 87 11.21 20.33 21.19
C ALA A 87 10.29 21.01 22.21
N THR A 88 9.00 20.65 22.24
CA THR A 88 8.03 21.15 23.22
C THR A 88 8.37 20.73 24.66
N GLU A 89 8.83 19.50 24.87
CA GLU A 89 9.32 19.03 26.18
C GLU A 89 10.58 19.79 26.62
N ARG A 90 11.49 20.11 25.70
CA ARG A 90 12.68 20.92 26.03
C ARG A 90 12.34 22.36 26.37
N GLU A 91 11.44 23.00 25.62
CA GLU A 91 11.03 24.38 25.89
C GLU A 91 10.28 24.49 27.23
N SER A 92 9.41 23.54 27.56
CA SER A 92 8.71 23.52 28.85
C SER A 92 9.66 23.34 30.05
N LEU A 93 10.71 22.52 29.92
CA LEU A 93 11.76 22.39 30.95
C LEU A 93 12.59 23.67 31.11
N GLN A 94 12.87 24.38 30.02
CA GLN A 94 13.65 25.61 30.06
C GLN A 94 12.87 26.77 30.67
N VAL A 95 11.56 26.86 30.43
CA VAL A 95 10.69 27.88 31.05
C VAL A 95 10.47 27.60 32.54
N SER A 96 10.45 26.33 32.97
CA SER A 96 10.31 25.97 34.39
C SER A 96 11.59 26.20 35.23
N PHE A 97 12.76 26.35 34.63
CA PHE A 97 14.03 26.54 35.36
C PHE A 97 14.33 28.02 35.65
N VAL A 98 13.56 28.97 35.10
CA VAL A 98 13.75 30.43 35.28
C VAL A 98 12.68 31.06 36.18
N SER A 99 11.87 30.24 36.88
CA SER A 99 10.99 30.67 38.00
C SER A 99 11.47 30.06 39.31
#